data_AF-A0A7R9Y5R7-F1
#
_entry.id   AF-A0A7R9Y5R7-F1
#
_cell.length_a   1.000
_cell.length_b   1.000
_cell.length_c   1.000
_cell.angle_alpha   90.00
_cell.angle_beta   90.00
_cell.angle_gamma   90.00
#
_symmetry.space_group_name_H-M   'P 1'
#
loop_
_entity.id
_entity.type
_entity.pdbx_description
1 polymer ?
#
loop_
_entity_poly.entity_id
_entity_poly.type
_entity_poly.pdbx_seq_one_letter_code
_entity_poly.pdbx_strand_id
1 'polypeptide(L)'
;ALAAVPTYGLRETLLLTSTLSTCDPGDINVEITQCVRAKVRASVVSLSAEMYVCRTLAERTKGTCGVAIDAAHFRALVLEHAKPPPALRDLVPASLICMGFPKQAQDAAATAASAAGTGSQGD
;
A
#
# COMPACT_ATOMS: atom_id res chain seq x y z
N ALA A 1 -6.13 3.81 7.57
CA ALA A 1 -4.76 4.21 7.18
C ALA A 1 -4.68 4.76 5.75
N LEU A 2 -5.02 4.01 4.70
CA LEU A 2 -4.87 4.47 3.30
C LEU A 2 -5.76 5.64 2.89
N ALA A 3 -6.91 5.83 3.54
CA ALA A 3 -7.80 6.97 3.27
C ALA A 3 -7.14 8.34 3.55
N ALA A 4 -6.18 8.39 4.47
CA ALA A 4 -5.44 9.61 4.81
C ALA A 4 -4.36 9.96 3.78
N VAL A 5 -4.02 9.04 2.86
CA VAL A 5 -3.03 9.31 1.81
C VAL A 5 -3.60 10.37 0.86
N PRO A 6 -2.85 11.46 0.59
CA PRO A 6 -3.27 12.51 -0.33
C PRO A 6 -3.64 11.98 -1.72
N THR A 7 -4.44 12.73 -2.46
CA THR A 7 -4.93 12.34 -3.79
C THR A 7 -3.83 12.22 -4.85
N TYR A 8 -2.67 12.83 -4.61
CA TYR A 8 -1.47 12.74 -5.44
C TYR A 8 -0.54 11.57 -5.06
N GLY A 9 -0.87 10.83 -4.00
CA GLY A 9 -0.14 9.63 -3.60
C GLY A 9 -0.77 8.38 -4.19
N LEU A 10 0.06 7.39 -4.55
CA LEU A 10 -0.42 6.05 -4.86
C LEU A 10 -0.87 5.37 -3.57
N ARG A 11 -2.02 4.70 -3.63
CA ARG A 11 -2.56 3.88 -2.53
C ARG A 11 -2.37 2.43 -2.92
N GLU A 12 -1.35 1.79 -2.36
CA GLU A 12 -1.00 0.42 -2.70
C GLU A 12 -1.10 -0.49 -1.47
N THR A 13 -1.43 -1.76 -1.70
CA THR A 13 -1.46 -2.80 -0.65
C THR A 13 -0.93 -4.09 -1.22
N LEU A 14 -0.04 -4.74 -0.47
CA LEU A 14 0.47 -6.08 -0.75
C LEU A 14 -0.10 -7.05 0.29
N LEU A 15 -0.98 -7.94 -0.14
CA LEU A 15 -1.55 -8.98 0.70
C LEU A 15 -0.70 -10.25 0.59
N LEU A 16 -0.12 -10.66 1.72
CA LEU A 16 0.57 -11.94 1.85
C LEU A 16 -0.38 -12.93 2.52
N THR A 17 -0.72 -14.02 1.83
CA THR A 17 -1.66 -15.01 2.36
C THR A 17 -1.12 -16.43 2.31
N SER A 18 -1.31 -17.15 3.41
CA SER A 18 -1.04 -18.57 3.52
C SER A 18 -2.32 -19.40 3.60
N THR A 19 -3.48 -18.76 3.80
CA THR A 19 -4.77 -19.44 3.91
C THR A 19 -5.47 -19.48 2.56
N LEU A 20 -6.26 -20.53 2.34
CA LEU A 20 -7.07 -20.69 1.12
C LEU A 20 -8.53 -20.28 1.32
N SER A 21 -8.86 -19.84 2.53
CA SER A 21 -10.16 -19.33 2.91
C SER A 21 -10.01 -18.03 3.66
N THR A 22 -11.01 -17.17 3.46
CA THR A 22 -11.25 -15.92 4.18
C THR A 22 -12.67 -15.97 4.71
N CYS A 23 -12.89 -15.36 5.88
CA CYS A 23 -14.20 -15.30 6.52
C CYS A 23 -14.56 -13.83 6.73
N ASP A 24 -14.88 -13.16 5.63
CA ASP A 24 -15.39 -11.80 5.60
C ASP A 24 -16.87 -11.76 6.01
N PRO A 25 -17.28 -10.84 6.90
CA PRO A 25 -18.66 -10.78 7.40
C PRO A 25 -19.68 -10.21 6.39
N GLY A 26 -19.23 -9.73 5.23
CA GLY A 26 -20.07 -9.10 4.19
C GLY A 26 -19.64 -9.52 2.78
N ASP A 27 -20.28 -8.94 1.75
CA ASP A 27 -19.96 -9.29 0.36
C ASP A 27 -18.65 -8.64 -0.11
N ILE A 28 -17.62 -9.46 -0.26
CA ILE A 28 -16.30 -9.05 -0.74
C ILE A 28 -16.32 -8.37 -2.11
N ASN A 29 -17.29 -8.68 -2.99
CA ASN A 29 -17.35 -8.06 -4.32
C ASN A 29 -17.73 -6.58 -4.25
N VAL A 30 -18.56 -6.23 -3.27
CA VAL A 30 -18.91 -4.84 -2.96
C VAL A 30 -17.65 -4.13 -2.45
N GLU A 31 -16.92 -4.73 -1.52
CA GLU A 31 -15.69 -4.15 -0.98
C GLU A 31 -14.59 -3.99 -2.05
N ILE A 32 -14.39 -4.97 -2.93
CA ILE A 32 -13.48 -4.84 -4.08
C ILE A 32 -13.88 -3.63 -4.94
N THR A 33 -15.18 -3.43 -5.17
CA THR A 33 -15.68 -2.27 -5.93
C THR A 33 -15.38 -0.96 -5.20
N GLN A 34 -15.50 -0.94 -3.87
CA GLN A 34 -15.11 0.22 -3.07
C GLN A 34 -13.60 0.50 -3.17
N CYS A 35 -12.75 -0.52 -3.14
CA CYS A 35 -11.30 -0.38 -3.33
C CYS A 35 -10.97 0.26 -4.68
N VAL A 36 -11.61 -0.19 -5.77
CA VAL A 36 -11.46 0.39 -7.11
C VAL A 36 -11.87 1.87 -7.12
N ARG A 37 -13.03 2.20 -6.52
CA ARG A 37 -13.50 3.59 -6.41
C ARG A 37 -12.55 4.46 -5.58
N ALA A 38 -11.96 3.90 -4.53
CA ALA A 38 -10.97 4.56 -3.68
C ALA A 38 -9.57 4.67 -4.32
N LYS A 39 -9.41 4.17 -5.56
CA LYS A 39 -8.15 4.11 -6.31
C LYS A 39 -7.04 3.38 -5.58
N VAL A 40 -7.42 2.34 -4.83
CA VAL A 40 -6.46 1.44 -4.16
C VAL A 40 -6.04 0.38 -5.15
N ARG A 41 -4.74 0.17 -5.27
CA ARG A 41 -4.12 -0.93 -6.02
C ARG A 41 -3.72 -2.03 -5.05
N ALA A 42 -4.33 -3.21 -5.18
CA ALA A 42 -4.03 -4.35 -4.32
C ALA A 42 -3.31 -5.43 -5.12
N SER A 43 -2.18 -5.93 -4.61
CA SER A 43 -1.48 -7.08 -5.15
C SER A 43 -1.43 -8.19 -4.11
N VAL A 44 -1.37 -9.46 -4.54
CA VAL A 44 -1.46 -10.63 -3.67
C VAL A 44 -0.32 -11.59 -3.95
N VAL A 45 0.33 -12.08 -2.90
CA VAL A 45 1.25 -13.22 -2.96
C VAL A 45 0.72 -14.32 -2.04
N SER A 46 0.38 -15.46 -2.64
CA SER A 46 -0.17 -16.63 -1.95
C SER A 46 0.86 -17.75 -1.85
N LEU A 47 0.90 -18.52 -0.75
CA LEU A 47 1.95 -19.54 -0.54
C LEU A 47 1.72 -20.92 -1.18
N SER A 48 0.51 -21.24 -1.68
CA SER A 48 0.24 -22.62 -2.13
C SER A 48 -0.75 -22.72 -3.25
N ALA A 49 -1.89 -22.03 -3.14
CA ALA A 49 -2.89 -22.06 -4.17
C ALA A 49 -3.41 -20.66 -4.45
N GLU A 50 -4.02 -20.57 -5.61
CA GLU A 50 -4.68 -19.38 -6.05
C GLU A 50 -6.11 -19.36 -5.56
N MET A 51 -6.52 -18.19 -5.05
CA MET A 51 -7.89 -17.93 -4.66
C MET A 51 -8.54 -17.04 -5.70
N TYR A 52 -9.69 -17.46 -6.23
CA TYR A 52 -10.46 -16.69 -7.21
C TYR A 52 -10.70 -15.25 -6.75
N VAL A 53 -11.16 -15.08 -5.51
CA VAL A 53 -11.45 -13.75 -4.93
C VAL A 53 -10.21 -12.86 -4.88
N CYS A 54 -9.05 -13.41 -4.51
CA CYS A 54 -7.79 -12.66 -4.47
C CYS A 54 -7.29 -12.27 -5.86
N ARG A 55 -7.43 -13.16 -6.85
CA ARG A 55 -7.13 -12.83 -8.25
C ARG A 55 -8.05 -11.72 -8.74
N THR A 56 -9.36 -11.84 -8.51
CA THR A 56 -10.34 -10.81 -8.91
C THR A 56 -10.07 -9.47 -8.22
N LEU A 57 -9.70 -9.46 -6.94
CA LEU A 57 -9.28 -8.25 -6.24
C LEU A 57 -8.08 -7.60 -6.94
N ALA A 58 -7.03 -8.37 -7.23
CA ALA A 58 -5.82 -7.86 -7.86
C ALA A 58 -6.09 -7.30 -9.27
N GLU A 59 -6.80 -8.06 -10.11
CA GLU A 59 -7.12 -7.65 -11.48
C GLU A 59 -7.99 -6.39 -11.52
N ARG A 60 -9.06 -6.34 -10.72
CA ARG A 60 -9.96 -5.18 -10.69
C ARG A 60 -9.28 -3.91 -10.17
N THR A 61 -8.33 -4.07 -9.24
CA THR A 61 -7.56 -2.95 -8.68
C THR A 61 -6.27 -2.64 -9.43
N LYS A 62 -6.04 -3.28 -10.59
CA LYS A 62 -4.83 -3.10 -11.43
C LYS A 62 -3.51 -3.49 -10.71
N GLY A 63 -3.57 -4.42 -9.77
CA GLY A 63 -2.41 -5.05 -9.14
C GLY A 63 -2.05 -6.40 -9.80
N THR A 64 -1.22 -7.17 -9.11
CA THR A 64 -0.74 -8.49 -9.57
C THR A 64 -1.08 -9.58 -8.53
N CYS A 65 -1.23 -10.82 -8.99
CA CYS A 65 -1.44 -11.99 -8.14
C CYS A 65 -0.40 -13.04 -8.48
N GLY A 66 0.33 -13.52 -7.48
CA GLY A 66 1.37 -14.54 -7.62
C GLY A 66 1.21 -15.66 -6.60
N VAL A 67 1.55 -16.88 -6.98
CA VAL A 67 1.56 -18.05 -6.08
C VAL A 67 2.99 -18.55 -5.93
N ALA A 68 3.50 -18.54 -4.71
CA ALA A 68 4.80 -19.07 -4.40
C ALA A 68 4.79 -20.60 -4.48
N ILE A 69 5.86 -21.14 -5.06
CA ILE A 69 6.09 -22.58 -5.22
C ILE A 69 7.04 -23.06 -4.13
N ASP A 70 8.04 -22.23 -3.81
CA ASP A 70 9.03 -22.46 -2.77
C ASP A 70 9.44 -21.14 -2.10
N ALA A 71 10.33 -21.21 -1.11
CA ALA A 71 10.79 -20.05 -0.36
C ALA A 71 11.61 -19.05 -1.20
N ALA A 72 12.34 -19.52 -2.22
CA ALA A 72 13.12 -18.65 -3.10
C ALA A 72 12.19 -17.87 -4.05
N HIS A 73 11.19 -18.55 -4.61
CA HIS A 73 10.15 -17.94 -5.44
C HIS A 73 9.30 -16.96 -4.63
N PHE A 74 8.92 -17.29 -3.40
CA PHE A 74 8.23 -16.34 -2.51
C PHE A 74 9.04 -15.05 -2.32
N ARG A 75 10.35 -15.16 -2.03
CA ARG A 75 11.23 -14.00 -1.92
C ARG A 75 11.29 -13.20 -3.22
N ALA A 76 11.36 -13.87 -4.37
CA ALA A 76 11.36 -13.19 -5.67
C ALA A 76 10.05 -12.41 -5.91
N LEU A 77 8.89 -13.02 -5.65
CA LEU A 77 7.58 -12.37 -5.79
C LEU A 77 7.44 -11.14 -4.89
N VAL A 78 7.89 -11.24 -3.63
CA VAL A 78 7.86 -10.09 -2.70
C VAL A 78 8.82 -8.99 -3.16
N LEU A 79 10.02 -9.36 -3.62
CA LEU A 79 11.03 -8.39 -4.07
C LEU A 79 10.66 -7.69 -5.38
N GLU A 80 9.82 -8.28 -6.22
CA GLU A 80 9.28 -7.62 -7.41
C GLU A 80 8.52 -6.33 -7.05
N HIS A 81 7.83 -6.33 -5.91
CA HIS A 81 7.12 -5.18 -5.37
C HIS A 81 8.02 -4.13 -4.69
N ALA A 82 9.33 -4.37 -4.56
CA ALA A 82 10.26 -3.37 -4.03
C ALA A 82 10.46 -2.20 -5.01
N LYS A 83 10.30 -2.45 -6.31
CA LYS A 83 10.34 -1.39 -7.33
C LYS A 83 8.98 -0.70 -7.35
N PRO A 84 8.93 0.64 -7.34
CA PRO A 84 7.68 1.36 -7.48
C PRO A 84 7.06 0.95 -8.81
N PRO A 85 5.81 0.47 -8.82
CA PRO A 85 5.21 0.00 -10.04
C PRO A 85 4.84 1.20 -10.93
N PRO A 86 4.66 0.99 -12.24
CA PRO A 86 4.46 2.09 -13.18
C PRO A 86 3.25 2.94 -12.78
N ALA A 87 3.46 4.26 -12.75
CA ALA A 87 2.43 5.22 -12.40
C ALA A 87 1.32 5.19 -13.47
N LEU A 88 0.15 4.67 -13.10
CA LEU A 88 -1.03 4.70 -13.94
C LEU A 88 -1.63 6.09 -13.87
N ARG A 89 -1.55 6.85 -14.98
CA ARG A 89 -2.04 8.24 -15.07
C ARG A 89 -3.51 8.39 -14.65
N ASP A 90 -4.32 7.34 -14.81
CA ASP A 90 -5.73 7.33 -14.40
C ASP A 90 -5.92 7.31 -12.88
N LEU A 91 -4.97 6.70 -12.15
CA LEU A 91 -5.07 6.55 -10.70
C LEU A 91 -4.72 7.85 -9.99
N VAL A 92 -3.64 8.51 -10.41
CA VAL A 92 -3.09 9.63 -9.66
C VAL A 92 -2.74 10.78 -10.62
N PRO A 93 -3.30 11.99 -10.40
CA PRO A 93 -2.92 13.16 -11.18
C PRO A 93 -1.48 13.58 -10.85
N ALA A 94 -0.72 14.01 -11.85
CA ALA A 94 0.58 14.62 -11.61
C ALA A 94 0.40 15.95 -10.89
N SER A 95 1.01 16.10 -9.71
CA SER A 95 0.98 17.34 -8.93
C SER A 95 2.37 17.67 -8.42
N LEU A 96 2.71 18.95 -8.43
CA LEU A 96 3.92 19.45 -7.78
C LEU A 96 3.63 19.68 -6.30
N ILE A 97 4.46 19.10 -5.43
CA ILE A 97 4.32 19.21 -3.98
C ILE A 97 5.51 19.95 -3.38
N CYS A 98 5.25 20.80 -2.40
CA CYS A 98 6.31 21.48 -1.66
C CYS A 98 7.04 20.46 -0.78
N MET A 99 8.33 20.29 -1.02
CA MET A 99 9.19 19.40 -0.23
C MET A 99 10.16 20.21 0.62
N GLY A 100 10.46 19.71 1.82
CA GLY A 100 11.51 20.27 2.68
C GLY A 100 12.85 19.58 2.41
N PHE A 101 13.92 20.36 2.23
CA PHE A 101 15.29 19.85 2.14
C PHE A 101 16.02 20.14 3.46
N PRO A 102 16.10 19.15 4.39
CA PRO A 102 16.75 19.36 5.67
C PRO A 102 18.25 19.59 5.48
N LYS A 103 18.81 20.56 6.20
CA LYS A 103 20.26 20.81 6.26
C LYS A 103 20.83 20.06 7.45
N GLN A 104 22.01 19.45 7.27
CA GLN A 104 22.73 18.86 8.39
C GLN A 104 23.17 19.98 9.33
N ALA A 105 22.63 19.99 10.56
CA ALA A 105 23.05 20.94 11.58
C ALA A 105 24.43 20.50 12.12
N GLN A 106 25.47 21.31 11.90
CA GLN A 106 26.73 21.14 12.62
C GLN A 106 26.65 21.91 13.95
N ASP A 107 26.34 21.13 14.99
CA ASP A 107 26.85 21.22 16.36
C ASP A 107 26.01 21.83 17.50
N ALA A 108 26.14 21.13 18.64
CA ALA A 108 26.07 21.54 20.05
C ALA A 108 24.80 22.15 20.66
N ALA A 109 23.71 21.37 20.73
CA ALA A 109 22.90 21.19 21.94
C ALA A 109 21.80 20.16 21.63
N ALA A 110 21.95 18.97 22.20
CA ALA A 110 20.88 18.00 22.23
C ALA A 110 19.65 18.64 22.89
N THR A 111 18.60 18.94 22.11
CA THR A 111 17.18 18.62 22.35
C THR A 111 16.35 19.35 21.31
N ALA A 112 16.18 18.76 20.13
CA ALA A 112 15.10 19.14 19.22
C ALA A 112 14.39 17.86 18.75
N ALA A 113 13.83 17.13 19.72
CA ALA A 113 12.87 16.08 19.43
C ALA A 113 11.53 16.74 19.09
N SER A 114 11.35 17.18 17.84
CA SER A 114 10.07 17.76 17.37
C SER A 114 9.04 16.69 16.98
N ALA A 115 9.25 15.43 17.35
CA ALA A 115 8.32 14.32 17.07
C ALA A 115 7.36 14.01 18.23
N ALA A 116 7.43 14.75 19.35
CA ALA A 116 6.54 14.60 20.49
C ALA A 116 5.92 15.94 20.88
N GLY A 117 4.94 16.41 20.11
CA GLY A 117 4.13 17.59 20.44
C GLY A 117 2.85 17.18 21.16
N THR A 118 2.81 17.34 22.49
CA THR A 118 1.58 17.37 23.27
C THR A 118 0.71 18.53 22.80
N GLY A 119 -0.50 18.25 22.31
CA GLY A 119 -1.46 19.26 21.90
C GLY A 119 -1.96 20.06 23.11
N SER A 120 -1.57 21.33 23.21
CA SER A 120 -2.26 22.31 24.04
C SER A 120 -3.38 22.94 23.21
N GLN A 121 -4.60 22.58 23.53
CA GLN A 121 -5.83 23.23 23.10
C GLN A 121 -5.87 24.63 23.73
N GLY A 122 -5.99 25.67 22.91
CA GLY A 122 -6.19 27.05 23.35
C GLY A 122 -7.49 27.59 22.75
N ASP A 123 -8.30 28.19 23.63
CA ASP A 123 -9.62 28.79 23.43
C ASP A 123 -9.69 29.87 22.33
#